data_AF-A0A2E5HPH5-F1
#
_entry.id   AF-A0A2E5HPH5-F1
#
_cell.length_a   1.000
_cell.length_b   1.000
_cell.length_c   1.000
_cell.angle_alpha   90.00
_cell.angle_beta   90.00
_cell.angle_gamma   90.00
#
_symmetry.space_group_name_H-M   'P 1'
#
loop_
_entity.id
_entity.type
_entity.pdbx_description
1 polymer ?
#
loop_
_entity_poly.entity_id
_entity_poly.type
_entity_poly.pdbx_seq_one_letter_code
_entity_poly.pdbx_strand_id
1 'polypeptide(L)'
;MSTTRSQGENELQRIIQEMEVHISDIRVQLAAAVKDTERIQKALEYQRHMVSVWDKKTDMAREAKREDLVQEAQEHTRRHAGYAREIEEELQQIQGTAARYRDQMNAFELKIEAAKVRIEVLWARRKRQQMQQSVEAPANRLAHSIDRFDQLMQRMEAEMEIDQELREPRRPEPAPEPDQAASRRLEALKTLKPLHPNNNTPEP
;
A
#
# COMPACT_ATOMS: atom_id res chain seq x y z
N MET A 1 2.58 19.79 28.69
CA MET A 1 3.13 18.52 28.19
C MET A 1 2.77 18.21 26.72
N SER A 2 2.12 19.14 25.99
CA SER A 2 1.66 18.91 24.61
C SER A 2 2.73 19.16 23.54
N THR A 3 3.78 19.94 23.85
CA THR A 3 4.81 20.37 22.88
C THR A 3 5.72 19.22 22.42
N THR A 4 6.14 18.34 23.33
CA THR A 4 7.08 17.24 23.04
C THR A 4 6.48 16.16 22.13
N ARG A 5 5.15 15.97 22.16
CA ARG A 5 4.45 14.96 21.34
C ARG A 5 4.23 15.42 19.90
N SER A 6 4.00 16.73 19.68
CA SER A 6 3.94 17.32 18.34
C SER A 6 5.32 17.43 17.67
N GLN A 7 6.39 17.54 18.45
CA GLN A 7 7.77 17.56 17.94
C GLN A 7 8.12 16.23 17.23
N GLY A 8 7.67 15.09 17.73
CA GLY A 8 7.94 13.79 17.12
C GLY A 8 7.24 13.54 15.77
N GLU A 9 6.02 14.06 15.59
CA GLU A 9 5.29 13.98 14.31
C GLU A 9 6.01 14.82 13.23
N ASN A 10 6.39 16.06 13.58
CA ASN A 10 7.08 16.96 12.67
C ASN A 10 8.49 16.43 12.31
N GLU A 11 9.20 15.84 13.26
CA GLU A 11 10.52 15.25 13.01
C GLU A 11 10.43 14.05 12.06
N LEU A 12 9.42 13.18 12.20
CA LEU A 12 9.21 12.06 11.28
C LEU A 12 8.90 12.54 9.85
N GLN A 13 8.10 13.60 9.70
CA GLN A 13 7.84 14.19 8.38
C GLN A 13 9.12 14.72 7.73
N ARG A 14 9.95 15.39 8.52
CA ARG A 14 11.24 15.89 8.07
C ARG A 14 12.16 14.75 7.61
N ILE A 15 12.26 13.69 8.40
CA ILE A 15 13.05 12.50 8.06
C ILE A 15 12.54 11.85 6.76
N ILE A 16 11.22 11.78 6.55
CA ILE A 16 10.64 11.30 5.28
C ILE A 16 11.10 12.17 4.10
N GLN A 17 10.99 13.49 4.22
CA GLN A 17 11.43 14.42 3.17
C GLN A 17 12.92 14.29 2.87
N GLU A 18 13.75 14.16 3.90
CA GLU A 18 15.20 13.93 3.74
C GLU A 18 15.48 12.61 3.01
N MET A 19 14.78 11.52 3.36
CA MET A 19 14.90 10.24 2.65
C MET A 19 14.42 10.31 1.20
N GLU A 20 13.36 11.06 0.91
CA GLU A 20 12.88 11.28 -0.46
C GLU A 20 13.90 12.02 -1.33
N VAL A 21 14.59 13.02 -0.75
CA VAL A 21 15.71 13.70 -1.41
C VAL A 21 16.85 12.71 -1.69
N HIS A 22 17.22 11.89 -0.71
CA HIS A 22 18.25 10.86 -0.91
C HIS A 22 17.89 9.85 -2.01
N ILE A 23 16.62 9.45 -2.14
CA ILE A 23 16.17 8.61 -3.25
C ILE A 23 16.36 9.30 -4.59
N SER A 24 16.03 10.60 -4.68
CA SER A 24 16.26 11.37 -5.91
C SER A 24 17.73 11.39 -6.30
N ASP A 25 18.63 11.62 -5.34
CA ASP A 25 20.08 11.64 -5.58
C ASP A 25 20.59 10.26 -6.04
N ILE A 26 20.16 9.19 -5.37
CA ILE A 26 20.51 7.81 -5.74
C ILE A 26 20.00 7.47 -7.14
N ARG A 27 18.80 7.93 -7.53
CA ARG A 27 18.27 7.72 -8.88
C ARG A 27 19.14 8.36 -9.95
N VAL A 28 19.65 9.57 -9.70
CA VAL A 28 20.58 10.24 -10.63
C VAL A 28 21.88 9.45 -10.75
N GLN A 29 22.44 8.99 -9.63
CA GLN A 29 23.68 8.19 -9.60
C GLN A 29 23.50 6.83 -10.28
N LEU A 30 22.36 6.18 -10.05
CA LEU A 30 22.01 4.93 -10.72
C LEU A 30 21.87 5.12 -12.23
N ALA A 31 21.19 6.19 -12.68
CA ALA A 31 21.05 6.49 -14.10
C ALA A 31 22.41 6.73 -14.76
N ALA A 32 23.32 7.46 -14.10
CA ALA A 32 24.69 7.65 -14.57
C ALA A 32 25.44 6.31 -14.67
N ALA A 33 25.41 5.48 -13.63
CA ALA A 33 26.06 4.17 -13.62
C ALA A 33 25.51 3.22 -14.70
N VAL A 34 24.20 3.24 -14.96
CA VAL A 34 23.56 2.45 -16.03
C VAL A 34 24.02 2.93 -17.41
N LYS A 35 24.09 4.25 -17.63
CA LYS A 35 24.60 4.81 -18.88
C LYS A 35 26.06 4.44 -19.12
N ASP A 36 26.89 4.52 -18.07
CA ASP A 36 28.30 4.10 -18.16
C ASP A 36 28.45 2.61 -18.43
N THR A 37 27.59 1.78 -17.83
CA THR A 37 27.50 0.34 -18.11
C THR A 37 27.27 0.10 -19.60
N GLU A 38 26.28 0.76 -20.20
CA GLU A 38 25.98 0.61 -21.63
C GLU A 38 27.15 1.06 -22.52
N ARG A 39 27.79 2.19 -22.17
CA ARG A 39 28.96 2.71 -22.90
C ARG A 39 30.12 1.71 -22.89
N ILE A 40 30.40 1.12 -21.73
CA ILE A 40 31.52 0.18 -21.54
C ILE A 40 31.22 -1.17 -22.16
N GLN A 41 29.95 -1.63 -22.12
CA GLN A 41 29.52 -2.83 -22.85
C GLN A 41 29.78 -2.71 -24.35
N LYS A 42 29.44 -1.57 -24.97
CA LYS A 42 29.75 -1.33 -26.40
C LYS A 42 31.25 -1.36 -26.69
N ALA A 43 32.07 -0.82 -25.79
CA ALA A 43 33.53 -0.89 -25.92
C ALA A 43 34.04 -2.34 -25.81
N LEU A 44 33.50 -3.13 -24.89
CA LEU A 44 33.83 -4.55 -24.72
C LEU A 44 33.45 -5.36 -25.97
N GLU A 45 32.24 -5.16 -26.49
CA GLU A 45 31.76 -5.80 -27.72
C GLU A 45 32.68 -5.48 -28.90
N TYR A 46 33.11 -4.22 -29.03
CA TYR A 46 34.06 -3.81 -30.05
C TYR A 46 35.40 -4.54 -29.92
N GLN A 47 36.00 -4.60 -28.72
CA GLN A 47 37.27 -5.30 -28.54
C GLN A 47 37.14 -6.81 -28.78
N ARG A 48 36.04 -7.44 -28.33
CA ARG A 48 35.74 -8.86 -28.62
C ARG A 48 35.56 -9.11 -30.12
N HIS A 49 34.92 -8.18 -30.84
CA HIS A 49 34.83 -8.26 -32.28
C HIS A 49 36.20 -8.18 -32.94
N MET A 50 37.07 -7.27 -32.50
CA MET A 50 38.44 -7.15 -33.01
C MET A 50 39.26 -8.42 -32.75
N VAL A 51 39.13 -9.05 -31.58
CA VAL A 51 39.72 -10.37 -31.30
C VAL A 51 39.28 -11.38 -32.37
N SER A 52 37.98 -11.49 -32.63
CA SER A 52 37.46 -12.43 -33.64
C SER A 52 37.96 -12.12 -35.06
N VAL A 53 38.10 -10.85 -35.42
CA VAL A 53 38.63 -10.42 -36.73
C VAL A 53 40.09 -10.83 -36.87
N TRP A 54 40.91 -10.59 -35.85
CA TRP A 54 42.33 -10.95 -35.89
C TRP A 54 42.56 -12.46 -35.82
N ASP A 55 41.74 -13.19 -35.08
CA ASP A 55 41.78 -14.66 -35.08
C ASP A 55 41.50 -15.24 -36.46
N LYS A 56 40.46 -14.75 -37.15
CA LYS A 56 40.20 -15.16 -38.54
C LYS A 56 41.38 -14.85 -39.47
N LYS A 57 42.03 -13.69 -39.30
CA LYS A 57 43.23 -13.34 -40.07
C LYS A 57 44.40 -14.27 -39.75
N THR A 58 44.58 -14.66 -38.48
CA THR A 58 45.57 -15.66 -38.07
C THR A 58 45.32 -17.00 -38.78
N ASP A 59 44.07 -17.46 -38.83
CA ASP A 59 43.72 -18.72 -39.48
C ASP A 59 43.95 -18.65 -41.01
N MET A 60 43.55 -17.55 -41.66
CA MET A 60 43.84 -17.33 -43.08
C MET A 60 45.34 -17.29 -43.39
N ALA A 61 46.14 -16.64 -42.54
CA ALA A 61 47.60 -16.59 -42.69
C ALA A 61 48.23 -17.98 -42.49
N ARG A 62 47.68 -18.80 -41.59
CA ARG A 62 48.10 -20.18 -41.35
C ARG A 62 47.80 -21.07 -42.56
N GLU A 63 46.61 -20.95 -43.15
CA GLU A 63 46.23 -21.64 -44.39
C GLU A 63 47.15 -21.26 -45.55
N ALA A 64 47.51 -19.97 -45.64
CA ALA A 64 48.44 -19.45 -46.64
C ALA A 64 49.92 -19.76 -46.36
N LYS A 65 50.23 -20.47 -45.25
CA LYS A 65 51.61 -20.79 -44.79
C LYS A 65 52.53 -19.57 -44.65
N ARG A 66 51.97 -18.43 -44.23
CA ARG A 66 52.71 -17.18 -44.00
C ARG A 66 52.93 -16.96 -42.50
N GLU A 67 54.01 -17.54 -41.97
CA GLU A 67 54.27 -17.58 -40.53
C GLU A 67 54.53 -16.20 -39.91
N ASP A 68 55.12 -15.28 -40.67
CA ASP A 68 55.31 -13.88 -40.31
C ASP A 68 53.98 -13.18 -39.99
N LEU A 69 53.01 -13.31 -40.90
CA LEU A 69 51.67 -12.74 -40.73
C LEU A 69 50.87 -13.43 -39.63
N VAL A 70 51.11 -14.72 -39.40
CA VAL A 70 50.51 -15.45 -38.27
C VAL A 70 50.95 -14.83 -36.95
N GLN A 71 52.26 -14.58 -36.78
CA GLN A 71 52.78 -14.01 -35.54
C GLN A 71 52.24 -12.61 -35.29
N GLU A 72 52.24 -11.74 -36.30
CA GLU A 72 51.70 -10.38 -36.19
C GLU A 72 50.20 -10.40 -35.83
N ALA A 73 49.40 -11.19 -36.55
CA ALA A 73 47.96 -11.30 -36.26
C ALA A 73 47.68 -11.84 -34.86
N GLN A 74 48.46 -12.83 -34.38
CA GLN A 74 48.34 -13.34 -33.02
C GLN A 74 48.68 -12.30 -31.97
N GLU A 75 49.67 -11.44 -32.23
CA GLU A 75 50.01 -10.35 -31.33
C GLU A 75 48.83 -9.38 -31.20
N HIS A 76 48.20 -9.02 -32.31
CA HIS A 76 46.99 -8.19 -32.31
C HIS A 76 45.82 -8.83 -31.57
N THR A 77 45.55 -10.13 -31.79
CA THR A 77 44.56 -10.89 -31.01
C THR A 77 44.85 -10.76 -29.52
N ARG A 78 46.10 -11.01 -29.08
CA ARG A 78 46.46 -10.96 -27.67
C ARG A 78 46.28 -9.56 -27.08
N ARG A 79 46.64 -8.51 -27.82
CA ARG A 79 46.44 -7.12 -27.39
C ARG A 79 44.96 -6.79 -27.20
N HIS A 80 44.12 -7.08 -28.20
CA HIS A 80 42.68 -6.82 -28.11
C HIS A 80 42.00 -7.69 -27.03
N ALA A 81 42.47 -8.93 -26.83
CA ALA A 81 41.99 -9.80 -25.75
C ALA A 81 42.39 -9.28 -24.37
N GLY A 82 43.58 -8.68 -24.24
CA GLY A 82 44.01 -7.96 -23.04
C GLY A 82 43.08 -6.81 -22.71
N TYR A 83 42.83 -5.92 -23.67
CA TYR A 83 41.90 -4.81 -23.49
C TYR A 83 40.48 -5.27 -23.17
N ALA A 84 39.98 -6.34 -23.82
CA ALA A 84 38.68 -6.89 -23.51
C ALA A 84 38.58 -7.37 -22.06
N ARG A 85 39.64 -7.98 -21.51
CA ARG A 85 39.67 -8.39 -20.09
C ARG A 85 39.64 -7.20 -19.15
N GLU A 86 40.46 -6.18 -19.38
CA GLU A 86 40.48 -4.96 -18.56
C GLU A 86 39.11 -4.25 -18.56
N ILE A 87 38.49 -4.13 -19.74
CA ILE A 87 37.15 -3.54 -19.87
C ILE A 87 36.08 -4.40 -19.18
N GLU A 88 36.21 -5.73 -19.23
CA GLU A 88 35.28 -6.65 -18.56
C GLU A 88 35.38 -6.56 -17.03
N GLU A 89 36.57 -6.40 -16.47
CA GLU A 89 36.78 -6.15 -15.04
C GLU A 89 36.13 -4.82 -14.62
N GLU A 90 36.36 -3.74 -15.37
CA GLU A 90 35.74 -2.44 -15.11
C GLU A 90 34.21 -2.51 -15.20
N LEU A 91 33.68 -3.24 -16.19
CA LEU A 91 32.25 -3.45 -16.34
C LEU A 91 31.64 -4.13 -15.11
N GLN A 92 32.32 -5.14 -14.55
CA GLN A 92 31.87 -5.80 -13.32
C GLN A 92 31.84 -4.84 -12.12
N GLN A 93 32.83 -3.95 -11.99
CA GLN A 93 32.85 -2.96 -10.90
C GLN A 93 31.68 -1.99 -10.99
N ILE A 94 31.40 -1.48 -12.19
CA ILE A 94 30.31 -0.52 -12.41
C ILE A 94 28.95 -1.19 -12.24
N GLN A 95 28.77 -2.42 -12.73
CA GLN A 95 27.56 -3.20 -12.50
C GLN A 95 27.34 -3.46 -11.00
N GLY A 96 28.39 -3.77 -10.26
CA GLY A 96 28.34 -3.92 -8.80
C GLY A 96 27.94 -2.61 -8.10
N THR A 97 28.46 -1.47 -8.57
CA THR A 97 28.09 -0.14 -8.06
C THR A 97 26.62 0.18 -8.35
N ALA A 98 26.14 -0.09 -9.56
CA ALA A 98 24.74 0.10 -9.93
C ALA A 98 23.80 -0.78 -9.09
N ALA A 99 24.20 -2.02 -8.81
CA ALA A 99 23.44 -2.91 -7.93
C ALA A 99 23.34 -2.33 -6.50
N ARG A 100 24.45 -1.83 -5.94
CA ARG A 100 24.45 -1.19 -4.61
C ARG A 100 23.52 0.03 -4.55
N TYR A 101 23.49 0.86 -5.60
CA TYR A 101 22.56 1.99 -5.65
C TYR A 101 21.10 1.54 -5.69
N ARG A 102 20.76 0.47 -6.42
CA ARG A 102 19.40 -0.11 -6.40
C ARG A 102 19.04 -0.62 -5.00
N ASP A 103 19.94 -1.33 -4.35
CA ASP A 103 19.70 -1.88 -3.00
C ASP A 103 19.50 -0.76 -1.98
N GLN A 104 20.32 0.31 -2.04
CA GLN A 104 20.15 1.49 -1.20
C GLN A 104 18.81 2.18 -1.45
N MET A 105 18.43 2.38 -2.72
CA MET A 105 17.14 2.97 -3.09
C MET A 105 15.97 2.18 -2.50
N ASN A 106 15.96 0.85 -2.68
CA ASN A 106 14.94 -0.03 -2.13
C ASN A 106 14.87 0.05 -0.59
N ALA A 107 16.03 0.12 0.07
CA ALA A 107 16.09 0.26 1.53
C ALA A 107 15.50 1.59 2.02
N PHE A 108 15.73 2.69 1.31
CA PHE A 108 15.10 3.98 1.62
C PHE A 108 13.60 3.95 1.37
N GLU A 109 13.13 3.36 0.27
CA GLU A 109 11.71 3.22 -0.04
C GLU A 109 10.96 2.45 1.06
N LEU A 110 11.52 1.32 1.52
CA LEU A 110 10.96 0.55 2.63
C LEU A 110 10.91 1.35 3.95
N LYS A 111 11.95 2.15 4.24
CA LYS A 111 11.99 3.00 5.43
C LYS A 111 10.96 4.13 5.37
N ILE A 112 10.76 4.73 4.20
CA ILE A 112 9.74 5.76 3.99
C ILE A 112 8.36 5.19 4.23
N GLU A 113 8.03 4.03 3.67
CA GLU A 113 6.71 3.41 3.87
C GLU A 113 6.46 3.06 5.34
N ALA A 114 7.46 2.50 6.03
CA ALA A 114 7.37 2.25 7.46
C ALA A 114 7.17 3.54 8.29
N ALA A 115 7.83 4.63 7.91
CA ALA A 115 7.69 5.93 8.56
C ALA A 115 6.31 6.55 8.32
N LYS A 116 5.75 6.43 7.10
CA LYS A 116 4.40 6.88 6.75
C LYS A 116 3.31 6.17 7.57
N VAL A 117 3.39 4.85 7.69
CA VAL A 117 2.44 4.11 8.55
C VAL A 117 2.54 4.58 10.00
N ARG A 118 3.75 4.86 10.49
CA ARG A 118 3.96 5.33 11.86
C ARG A 118 3.36 6.72 12.10
N ILE A 119 3.44 7.64 11.13
CA ILE A 119 2.82 8.96 11.28
C ILE A 119 1.29 8.87 11.30
N GLU A 120 0.69 8.03 10.47
CA GLU A 120 -0.77 7.82 10.47
C GLU A 120 -1.26 7.30 11.81
N VAL A 121 -0.54 6.34 12.41
CA VAL A 121 -0.85 5.83 13.75
C VAL A 121 -0.74 6.93 14.82
N LEU A 122 0.27 7.80 14.73
CA LEU A 122 0.43 8.93 15.66
C LEU A 122 -0.73 9.92 15.53
N TRP A 123 -1.11 10.27 14.30
CA TRP A 123 -2.27 11.13 14.04
C TRP A 123 -3.58 10.54 14.55
N ALA A 124 -3.82 9.24 14.31
CA ALA A 124 -5.01 8.55 14.83
C ALA A 124 -5.05 8.58 16.37
N ARG A 125 -3.91 8.36 17.03
CA ARG A 125 -3.78 8.48 18.49
C ARG A 125 -4.04 9.91 18.98
N ARG A 126 -3.51 10.91 18.28
CA ARG A 126 -3.74 12.33 18.59
C ARG A 126 -5.22 12.69 18.47
N LYS A 127 -5.88 12.28 17.38
CA LYS A 127 -7.32 12.49 17.17
C LYS A 127 -8.14 11.84 18.29
N ARG A 128 -7.81 10.61 18.69
CA ARG A 128 -8.47 9.93 19.83
C ARG A 128 -8.27 10.68 21.14
N GLN A 129 -7.05 11.13 21.44
CA GLN A 129 -6.77 11.91 22.66
C GLN A 129 -7.50 13.25 22.68
N GLN A 130 -7.58 13.93 21.53
CA GLN A 130 -8.35 15.17 21.40
C GLN A 130 -9.84 14.93 21.66
N MET A 131 -10.41 13.85 21.12
CA MET A 131 -11.79 13.47 21.40
C MET A 131 -12.01 13.17 22.90
N GLN A 132 -11.11 12.42 23.54
CA GLN A 132 -11.18 12.14 24.98
C GLN A 132 -11.09 13.41 25.84
N GLN A 133 -10.20 14.35 25.51
CA GLN A 133 -10.10 15.64 26.20
C GLN A 133 -11.31 16.54 25.97
N SER A 134 -11.92 16.51 24.77
CA SER A 134 -13.15 17.25 24.50
C SER A 134 -14.38 16.67 25.20
N VAL A 135 -14.34 15.39 25.58
CA VAL A 135 -15.40 14.72 26.36
C VAL A 135 -15.33 15.11 27.86
N GLU A 136 -14.16 15.51 28.37
CA GLU A 136 -13.99 15.98 29.76
C GLU A 136 -14.50 17.42 30.00
N ALA A 137 -14.89 18.16 28.97
CA ALA A 137 -15.43 19.52 29.10
C ALA A 137 -16.66 19.76 28.22
N PRO A 138 -17.89 19.97 28.74
CA PRO A 138 -18.51 19.55 29.99
C PRO A 138 -19.55 18.41 29.76
N ALA A 139 -19.59 17.44 30.68
CA ALA A 139 -20.46 16.26 30.70
C ALA A 139 -21.99 16.49 30.61
N ASN A 140 -22.48 17.73 30.52
CA ASN A 140 -23.92 18.06 30.49
C ASN A 140 -24.51 18.32 29.10
N ARG A 141 -23.72 18.36 28.03
CA ARG A 141 -24.24 18.43 26.64
C ARG A 141 -24.14 17.12 25.85
N LEU A 142 -23.45 16.12 26.41
CA LEU A 142 -23.07 14.88 25.73
C LEU A 142 -24.22 13.87 25.61
N ALA A 143 -25.18 13.85 26.55
CA ALA A 143 -26.35 12.97 26.44
C ALA A 143 -27.15 13.23 25.15
N HIS A 144 -27.32 14.50 24.76
CA HIS A 144 -28.06 14.88 23.56
C HIS A 144 -27.27 14.71 22.25
N SER A 145 -25.94 14.51 22.30
CA SER A 145 -25.12 14.31 21.09
C SER A 145 -24.75 12.86 20.84
N ILE A 146 -24.67 12.03 21.89
CA ILE A 146 -24.54 10.57 21.74
C ILE A 146 -25.84 10.00 21.20
N ASP A 147 -27.01 10.38 21.75
CA ASP A 147 -28.31 9.95 21.22
C ASP A 147 -28.50 10.35 19.75
N ARG A 148 -28.00 11.53 19.33
CA ARG A 148 -28.04 11.95 17.93
C ARG A 148 -27.03 11.24 17.03
N PHE A 149 -25.89 10.81 17.57
CA PHE A 149 -24.92 10.04 16.83
C PHE A 149 -25.41 8.59 16.64
N ASP A 150 -25.96 7.97 17.68
CA ASP A 150 -26.54 6.63 17.62
C ASP A 150 -27.77 6.60 16.70
N GLN A 151 -28.62 7.64 16.71
CA GLN A 151 -29.73 7.78 15.75
C GLN A 151 -29.25 7.95 14.30
N LEU A 152 -28.11 8.62 14.07
CA LEU A 152 -27.55 8.79 12.73
C LEU A 152 -26.92 7.49 12.23
N MET A 153 -26.23 6.78 13.11
CA MET A 153 -25.63 5.46 12.83
C MET A 153 -26.72 4.41 12.58
N GLN A 154 -27.80 4.37 13.38
CA GLN A 154 -28.94 3.49 13.12
C GLN A 154 -29.65 3.80 11.81
N ARG A 155 -29.74 5.08 11.41
CA ARG A 155 -30.28 5.44 10.08
C ARG A 155 -29.37 5.02 8.95
N MET A 156 -28.05 5.20 9.10
CA MET A 156 -27.08 4.73 8.09
C MET A 156 -27.04 3.20 8.00
N GLU A 157 -27.14 2.49 9.12
CA GLU A 157 -27.21 1.02 9.15
C GLU A 157 -28.52 0.53 8.54
N ALA A 158 -29.66 1.15 8.85
CA ALA A 158 -30.95 0.82 8.23
C ALA A 158 -30.99 1.16 6.73
N GLU A 159 -30.37 2.26 6.29
CA GLU A 159 -30.23 2.59 4.86
C GLU A 159 -29.32 1.60 4.13
N MET A 160 -28.26 1.10 4.79
CA MET A 160 -27.41 0.02 4.25
C MET A 160 -28.10 -1.35 4.26
N GLU A 161 -28.98 -1.61 5.23
CA GLU A 161 -29.77 -2.84 5.32
C GLU A 161 -30.88 -2.85 4.26
N ILE A 162 -31.52 -1.71 3.98
CA ILE A 162 -32.49 -1.54 2.87
C ILE A 162 -31.81 -1.72 1.50
N ASP A 163 -30.57 -1.26 1.33
CA ASP A 163 -29.80 -1.45 0.10
C ASP A 163 -29.33 -2.91 -0.09
N GLN A 164 -29.19 -3.67 1.01
CA GLN A 164 -28.95 -5.11 1.00
C GLN A 164 -30.24 -5.93 0.79
N GLU A 165 -31.37 -5.55 1.40
CA GLU A 165 -32.67 -6.21 1.21
C GLU A 165 -33.22 -6.02 -0.21
N LEU A 166 -32.91 -4.91 -0.88
CA LEU A 166 -33.23 -4.70 -2.29
C LEU A 166 -32.41 -5.59 -3.25
N ARG A 167 -31.38 -6.29 -2.76
CA ARG A 167 -30.56 -7.23 -3.55
C ARG A 167 -30.95 -8.71 -3.40
N GLU A 168 -31.87 -9.07 -2.52
CA GLU A 168 -32.38 -10.45 -2.44
C GLU A 168 -33.81 -10.59 -3.02
N PRO A 169 -34.03 -11.42 -4.06
CA PRO A 169 -35.37 -11.67 -4.57
C PRO A 169 -36.16 -12.65 -3.69
N ARG A 170 -37.15 -12.08 -2.96
CA ARG A 170 -38.39 -12.63 -2.37
C ARG A 170 -38.61 -14.15 -2.31
N ARG A 171 -39.12 -14.60 -1.14
CA ARG A 171 -40.20 -15.59 -1.04
C ARG A 171 -41.30 -15.08 -0.09
N PRO A 172 -42.58 -15.01 -0.50
CA PRO A 172 -43.67 -14.68 0.43
C PRO A 172 -44.23 -15.97 1.06
N GLU A 173 -44.28 -16.03 2.39
CA GLU A 173 -45.08 -17.03 3.12
C GLU A 173 -46.41 -16.44 3.63
N PRO A 174 -47.45 -17.28 3.79
CA PRO A 174 -48.85 -16.87 3.86
C PRO A 174 -49.33 -16.42 5.26
N ALA A 175 -50.44 -15.67 5.28
CA ALA A 175 -50.99 -15.01 6.45
C ALA A 175 -51.47 -15.97 7.57
N PRO A 176 -51.35 -15.58 8.87
CA PRO A 176 -51.81 -16.40 10.00
C PRO A 176 -53.32 -16.31 10.26
N GLU A 177 -53.93 -17.46 10.58
CA GLU A 177 -55.35 -17.61 10.94
C GLU A 177 -55.70 -17.05 12.34
N PRO A 178 -56.96 -16.62 12.58
CA PRO A 178 -57.35 -15.93 13.80
C PRO A 178 -57.55 -16.84 15.02
N ASP A 179 -57.05 -16.34 16.15
CA ASP A 179 -56.91 -16.99 17.46
C ASP A 179 -58.25 -17.40 18.12
N GLN A 180 -58.31 -18.67 18.54
CA GLN A 180 -59.41 -19.32 19.28
C GLN A 180 -59.72 -18.67 20.64
N ALA A 181 -58.90 -17.72 21.07
CA ALA A 181 -59.13 -16.86 22.23
C ALA A 181 -60.40 -16.00 22.12
N ALA A 182 -60.86 -15.66 20.91
CA ALA A 182 -62.10 -14.89 20.72
C ALA A 182 -63.36 -15.68 21.11
N SER A 183 -63.40 -16.98 20.80
CA SER A 183 -64.58 -17.83 21.09
C SER A 183 -64.78 -18.08 22.57
N ARG A 184 -63.69 -18.14 23.36
CA ARG A 184 -63.77 -18.33 24.83
C ARG A 184 -64.31 -17.10 25.57
N ARG A 185 -64.09 -15.90 25.02
CA ARG A 185 -64.59 -14.64 25.62
C ARG A 185 -66.11 -14.48 25.50
N LEU A 186 -66.73 -15.07 24.48
CA LEU A 186 -68.17 -14.94 24.27
C LEU A 186 -69.02 -15.82 25.20
N GLU A 187 -68.48 -16.93 25.69
CA GLU A 187 -69.22 -17.83 26.60
C GLU A 187 -69.25 -17.31 28.04
N ALA A 188 -68.18 -16.67 28.51
CA ALA A 188 -68.12 -16.08 29.85
C ALA A 188 -69.11 -14.92 30.07
N LEU A 189 -69.53 -14.25 28.98
CA LEU A 189 -70.48 -13.14 29.03
C LEU A 189 -71.96 -13.57 29.09
N LYS A 190 -72.27 -14.87 28.91
CA LYS A 190 -73.67 -15.36 28.93
C LYS A 190 -74.16 -15.81 30.30
N THR A 191 -73.29 -15.96 31.30
CA THR A 191 -73.63 -16.57 32.60
C THR A 191 -73.88 -15.61 33.75
N LEU A 192 -73.77 -14.28 33.57
CA LEU A 192 -74.01 -13.30 34.65
C LEU A 192 -75.15 -12.35 34.26
N LYS A 193 -76.34 -12.56 34.85
CA LYS A 193 -77.54 -11.70 34.74
C LYS A 193 -77.51 -10.61 35.84
N PRO A 194 -77.99 -9.36 35.58
CA PRO A 194 -77.55 -8.17 36.32
C PRO A 194 -78.55 -7.68 37.38
N LEU A 195 -78.05 -6.91 38.36
CA LEU A 195 -78.83 -5.92 39.12
C LEU A 195 -78.02 -4.60 39.20
N HIS A 196 -78.36 -3.75 38.23
CA HIS A 196 -78.50 -2.28 38.15
C HIS A 196 -78.24 -1.36 39.38
N PRO A 197 -78.11 -0.03 39.17
CA PRO A 197 -76.89 0.76 39.40
C PRO A 197 -77.08 1.94 40.37
N ASN A 198 -76.02 2.68 40.76
CA ASN A 198 -76.03 4.16 40.65
C ASN A 198 -74.63 4.81 40.85
N ASN A 199 -74.46 5.90 40.10
CA ASN A 199 -73.38 6.87 39.95
C ASN A 199 -72.54 7.28 41.17
N ASN A 200 -71.22 7.40 40.93
CA ASN A 200 -70.47 8.63 41.19
C ASN A 200 -69.20 8.71 40.31
N THR A 201 -69.08 9.82 39.60
CA THR A 201 -67.86 10.55 39.19
C THR A 201 -66.73 9.88 38.35
N PRO A 202 -65.95 10.68 37.58
CA PRO A 202 -66.46 11.78 36.78
C PRO A 202 -65.74 11.98 35.44
N GLU A 203 -66.39 12.81 34.62
CA GLU A 203 -65.75 13.87 33.82
C GLU A 203 -64.78 13.41 32.72
N PRO A 204 -64.21 14.35 31.97
CA PRO A 204 -64.82 15.49 31.29
C PRO A 204 -65.01 15.22 29.78
#